data_AF-A0A383EM49-F1
#
_entry.id   AF-A0A383EM49-F1
#
_cell.length_a   1.000
_cell.length_b   1.000
_cell.length_c   1.000
_cell.angle_alpha   90.00
_cell.angle_beta   90.00
_cell.angle_gamma   90.00
#
_symmetry.space_group_name_H-M   'P 1'
#
loop_
_entity.id
_entity.type
_entity.pdbx_description
1 polymer ?
#
loop_
_entity_poly.entity_id
_entity_poly.type
_entity_poly.pdbx_seq_one_letter_code
_entity_poly.pdbx_strand_id
1 'polypeptide(L)' 'MNIYYYANQLYEYSFSRPIYERLGGTFLVNKYSRFIRFKKYLRNGNNFPNRQNFFLNTPPVILRDITKPTDLDG' A
#
# COMPACT_ATOMS: atom_id res chain seq x y z
N MET A 1 -12.55 -8.18 6.86
CA MET A 1 -12.46 -6.71 6.99
C MET A 1 -11.36 -6.23 6.07
N ASN A 2 -11.68 -5.38 5.11
CA ASN A 2 -10.70 -4.87 4.14
C ASN A 2 -10.09 -3.57 4.68
N ILE A 3 -8.78 -3.54 4.89
CA ILE A 3 -8.07 -2.37 5.40
C ILE A 3 -7.34 -1.70 4.24
N TYR A 4 -7.65 -0.43 4.03
CA TYR A 4 -7.05 0.39 2.99
C TYR A 4 -6.22 1.52 3.58
N TYR A 5 -4.96 1.60 3.19
CA TYR A 5 -4.03 2.64 3.63
C TYR A 5 -3.84 3.65 2.52
N TYR A 6 -4.45 4.82 2.67
CA TYR A 6 -4.23 5.93 1.76
C TYR A 6 -3.10 6.83 2.26
N ALA A 7 -2.17 7.19 1.37
CA ALA A 7 -1.20 8.22 1.64
C ALA A 7 -0.93 9.07 0.39
N ASN A 8 -0.86 10.37 0.62
CA ASN A 8 -0.62 11.38 -0.40
C ASN A 8 0.88 11.49 -0.71
N GLN A 9 1.76 11.18 0.24
CA GLN A 9 3.21 11.25 0.08
C GLN A 9 3.91 9.96 0.51
N LEU A 10 5.16 9.75 0.04
CA LEU A 10 5.86 8.48 0.26
C LEU A 10 6.16 8.23 1.75
N TYR A 11 6.56 9.25 2.51
CA TYR A 11 6.89 9.12 3.93
C TYR A 11 5.67 8.86 4.81
N GLU A 12 4.47 9.23 4.36
CA GLU A 12 3.22 8.92 5.06
C GLU A 12 2.99 7.39 5.09
N TYR A 13 3.52 6.67 4.10
CA TYR A 13 3.54 5.20 4.12
C TYR A 13 4.49 4.64 5.19
N SER A 14 5.52 5.37 5.58
CA SER A 14 6.40 4.97 6.69
C SER A 14 5.65 4.97 8.03
N PHE A 15 4.69 5.89 8.22
CA PHE A 15 3.85 5.92 9.42
C PHE A 15 2.80 4.82 9.45
N SER A 16 2.24 4.45 8.30
CA SER A 16 1.29 3.33 8.21
C SER A 16 1.98 1.97 8.21
N ARG A 17 3.30 1.90 7.98
CA ARG A 17 4.05 0.66 7.93
C ARG A 17 3.91 -0.20 9.20
N PRO A 18 4.11 0.29 10.44
CA PRO A 18 3.94 -0.55 11.63
C PRO A 18 2.52 -1.11 11.79
N ILE A 19 1.51 -0.36 11.33
CA ILE A 19 0.11 -0.79 11.36
C ILE A 19 -0.13 -1.88 10.32
N TYR A 20 0.37 -1.66 9.09
CA TYR A 20 0.34 -2.66 8.03
C TYR A 20 1.08 -3.93 8.43
N GLU A 21 2.22 -3.82 9.11
CA GLU A 21 3.00 -4.98 9.57
C GLU A 21 2.21 -5.86 10.56
N ARG A 22 1.27 -5.27 11.32
CA ARG A 22 0.42 -6.00 12.28
C ARG A 22 -0.89 -6.51 11.68
N LEU A 23 -1.54 -5.70 10.84
CA LEU A 23 -2.92 -5.96 10.39
C LEU A 23 -3.00 -6.45 8.94
N GLY A 24 -1.95 -6.26 8.14
CA GLY A 24 -2.02 -6.41 6.69
C GLY A 24 -2.99 -5.40 6.06
N GLY A 25 -3.36 -5.61 4.80
CA GLY A 25 -4.27 -4.73 4.06
C GLY A 25 -3.72 -4.36 2.69
N THR A 26 -4.21 -3.26 2.12
CA THR A 26 -3.83 -2.80 0.78
C THR A 26 -3.55 -1.30 0.77
N PHE A 27 -2.47 -0.90 0.11
CA PHE A 27 -2.13 0.52 -0.02
C PHE A 27 -2.83 1.15 -1.22
N LEU A 28 -3.30 2.39 -1.07
CA LEU A 28 -3.94 3.15 -2.13
C LEU A 28 -3.10 4.36 -2.53
N VAL A 29 -2.70 4.39 -3.80
CA VAL A 29 -1.99 5.52 -4.41
C VAL A 29 -2.85 6.16 -5.50
N ASN A 30 -2.81 7.49 -5.64
CA ASN A 30 -3.57 8.20 -6.68
C ASN A 30 -2.79 8.46 -7.97
N LYS A 31 -1.46 8.31 -7.95
CA LYS A 31 -0.56 8.65 -9.06
C LYS A 31 0.38 7.50 -9.34
N TYR A 32 0.60 7.23 -10.63
CA TYR A 32 1.51 6.17 -11.06
C TYR A 32 2.97 6.40 -10.62
N SER A 33 3.40 7.66 -10.59
CA SER A 33 4.73 8.02 -10.07
C SER A 33 4.91 7.63 -8.59
N ARG A 34 3.83 7.73 -7.79
CA ARG A 34 3.83 7.28 -6.39
C ARG A 34 3.80 5.77 -6.30
N PHE A 35 3.06 5.09 -7.17
CA PHE A 35 3.06 3.62 -7.26
C PHE A 35 4.48 3.08 -7.44
N ILE A 36 5.24 3.60 -8.40
CA ILE A 36 6.63 3.17 -8.63
C ILE A 36 7.51 3.47 -7.43
N ARG A 37 7.43 4.68 -6.87
CA ARG A 37 8.22 5.08 -5.69
C ARG A 37 7.90 4.20 -4.49
N PHE A 38 6.63 3.88 -4.28
CA PHE A 38 6.13 3.01 -3.22
C PHE A 38 6.69 1.59 -3.37
N LYS A 39 6.54 1.01 -4.56
CA LYS A 39 7.12 -0.30 -4.89
C LYS A 39 8.63 -0.33 -4.68
N LYS A 40 9.35 0.74 -5.05
CA LYS A 40 10.80 0.86 -4.83
C LYS A 40 11.14 0.96 -3.33
N TYR A 41 10.40 1.77 -2.57
CA TYR A 41 10.66 2.05 -1.16
C TYR A 41 10.39 0.84 -0.26
N LEU A 42 9.29 0.13 -0.50
CA LEU A 42 8.92 -1.06 0.26
C LEU A 42 9.46 -2.35 -0.35
N ARG A 43 10.31 -2.28 -1.37
CA ARG A 43 10.99 -3.46 -1.89
C ARG A 43 11.89 -4.05 -0.81
N ASN A 44 11.90 -5.38 -0.67
CA ASN A 44 12.76 -6.10 0.27
C ASN A 44 12.48 -5.79 1.76
N GLY A 45 11.27 -5.35 2.11
CA GLY A 45 10.89 -5.29 3.52
C GLY A 45 10.78 -6.69 4.14
N ASN A 46 11.45 -6.90 5.27
CA ASN A 46 11.52 -8.20 5.93
C ASN A 46 10.30 -8.54 6.80
N ASN A 47 9.49 -7.54 7.18
CA ASN A 47 8.46 -7.70 8.21
C ASN A 47 7.02 -7.60 7.68
N PHE A 48 6.80 -7.85 6.38
CA PHE A 48 5.45 -7.76 5.83
C PHE A 48 4.63 -9.03 6.14
N PRO A 49 3.42 -8.90 6.69
CA PRO A 49 2.52 -10.02 6.91
C PRO A 49 2.02 -10.54 5.57
N ASN A 50 1.91 -11.86 5.45
CA ASN A 50 1.30 -12.52 4.30
C ASN A 50 2.07 -12.35 2.97
N ARG A 51 3.35 -12.79 2.94
CA ARG A 51 4.25 -12.70 1.78
C ARG A 51 3.79 -13.42 0.50
N GLN A 52 2.79 -14.29 0.61
CA GLN A 52 2.33 -15.16 -0.47
C GLN A 52 1.67 -14.38 -1.62
N ASN A 53 1.18 -13.15 -1.37
CA ASN A 53 0.48 -12.32 -2.37
C ASN A 53 1.30 -11.13 -2.88
N PHE A 54 2.62 -11.11 -2.66
CA PHE A 54 3.46 -9.97 -3.03
C PHE A 54 4.11 -10.14 -4.40
N PHE A 55 3.64 -9.35 -5.37
CA PHE A 55 4.37 -9.14 -6.61
C PHE A 55 5.65 -8.34 -6.33
N LEU A 56 6.82 -8.82 -6.76
CA LEU A 56 8.14 -8.20 -6.51
C LEU A 56 8.51 -8.02 -5.02
N ASN A 57 8.00 -8.86 -4.11
CA ASN A 57 8.27 -8.76 -2.66
C ASN A 57 7.93 -7.37 -2.09
N THR A 58 6.81 -6.82 -2.57
CA THR A 58 6.28 -5.53 -2.13
C THR A 58 4.81 -5.69 -1.75
N PRO A 59 4.32 -4.91 -0.78
CA PRO A 59 2.91 -4.90 -0.41
C PRO A 59 1.98 -4.68 -1.61
N PRO A 60 0.74 -5.20 -1.54
CA PRO A 60 -0.29 -4.90 -2.51
C PRO A 60 -0.57 -3.40 -2.48
N VAL A 61 -0.58 -2.80 -3.66
CA VAL A 61 -0.88 -1.39 -3.85
C VAL A 61 -1.79 -1.26 -5.06
N ILE A 62 -2.84 -0.48 -4.91
CA ILE A 62 -3.83 -0.21 -5.95
C ILE A 62 -3.70 1.27 -6.33
N LEU A 63 -3.64 1.52 -7.64
CA LEU A 63 -3.75 2.86 -8.18
C LEU A 63 -5.23 3.24 -8.28
N ARG A 64 -5.69 4.16 -7.44
CA ARG A 64 -7.05 4.71 -7.49
C ARG A 64 -7.04 6.20 -7.18
N ASP A 65 -7.81 6.92 -7.97
CA ASP A 65 -8.09 8.32 -7.72
C ASP A 65 -9.16 8.43 -6.63
N ILE A 66 -8.77 8.92 -5.45
CA ILE A 66 -9.66 9.14 -4.31
C ILE A 66 -10.68 10.25 -4.52
N THR A 67 -10.52 11.08 -5.56
CA THR A 67 -11.48 12.14 -5.89
C THR A 67 -12.72 11.60 -6.62
N LYS A 68 -12.66 10.33 -7.05
CA LYS A 68 -13.76 9.63 -7.72
C LYS A 68 -14.32 8.56 -6.78
N PRO A 69 -15.57 8.11 -7.00
CA PRO A 69 -16.12 6.97 -6.29
C PRO A 69 -15.15 5.79 -6.37
N THR A 70 -14.66 5.36 -5.22
CA THR A 70 -13.77 4.21 -5.12
C THR A 70 -14.62 2.97 -4.95
N ASP A 71 -14.61 2.10 -5.96
CA ASP A 71 -15.27 0.78 -5.93
C ASP A 71 -14.46 -0.21 -5.08
N LEU A 72 -14.23 0.16 -3.82
CA LEU A 72 -13.51 -0.63 -2.83
C LEU A 72 -14.53 -1.31 -1.93
N ASP A 73 -14.43 -2.63 -1.80
CA ASP A 73 -15.30 -3.40 -0.92
C ASP A 73 -15.00 -3.05 0.55
N GLY A 74 -15.95 -2.42 1.25
CA GLY A 74 -15.78 -2.00 2.64
C GLY A 74 -17.06 -1.49 3.28
#